data_AF-A0A2Z5G3R1-F1
#
_entry.id   AF-A0A2Z5G3R1-F1
#
_cell.length_a   1.000
_cell.length_b   1.000
_cell.length_c   1.000
_cell.angle_alpha   90.00
_cell.angle_beta   90.00
_cell.angle_gamma   90.00
#
_symmetry.space_group_name_H-M   'P 1'
#
loop_
_entity.id
_entity.type
_entity.pdbx_description
1 polymer ?
#
loop_
_entity_poly.entity_id
_entity_poly.type
_entity_poly.pdbx_seq_one_letter_code
_entity_poly.pdbx_strand_id
1 'polypeptide(L)'
;MKQVGTQWKIDWPKMGPSILIATALIVAIRTAKWAAKAGSDPNFSDVDTELDREISYAARITLRVMHELIKKHEGIFPGKKEPIFDGVYDEDLAE
;
A
#
# COMPACT_ATOMS: atom_id res chain seq x y z
N MET A 1 -8.08 -14.53 27.99
CA MET A 1 -8.12 -13.08 27.71
C MET A 1 -9.56 -12.61 27.68
N LYS A 2 -9.93 -11.66 28.55
CA LYS A 2 -11.29 -11.08 28.58
C LYS A 2 -11.32 -9.87 27.65
N GLN A 3 -12.33 -9.75 26.78
CA GLN A 3 -12.47 -8.54 25.96
C GLN A 3 -12.88 -7.36 26.86
N VAL A 4 -12.09 -6.29 26.86
CA VAL A 4 -12.32 -5.05 27.64
C VAL A 4 -12.91 -3.92 26.82
N GLY A 5 -12.84 -4.00 25.49
CA GLY A 5 -13.41 -2.97 24.62
C GLY A 5 -13.30 -3.29 23.15
N THR A 6 -13.54 -2.27 22.32
CA THR A 6 -13.29 -2.31 20.88
C THR A 6 -12.59 -1.02 20.46
N GLN A 7 -11.56 -1.13 19.63
CA GLN A 7 -10.90 0.00 19.00
C GLN A 7 -11.22 0.05 17.50
N TRP A 8 -11.32 1.25 16.94
CA TRP A 8 -11.37 1.44 15.50
C TRP A 8 -9.96 1.30 14.92
N LYS A 9 -9.81 0.49 13.87
CA LYS A 9 -8.55 0.34 13.14
C LYS A 9 -8.81 0.22 11.65
N ILE A 10 -7.86 0.74 10.86
CA ILE A 10 -7.84 0.58 9.42
C ILE A 10 -7.78 -0.90 9.03
N ASP A 11 -8.61 -1.29 8.06
CA ASP A 11 -8.69 -2.64 7.54
C ASP A 11 -7.73 -2.81 6.36
N TRP A 12 -6.45 -3.04 6.66
CA TRP A 12 -5.37 -3.18 5.66
C TRP A 12 -5.66 -4.19 4.54
N PRO A 13 -6.24 -5.38 4.78
CA PRO A 13 -6.65 -6.29 3.71
C PRO A 13 -7.60 -5.64 2.69
N LYS A 14 -8.54 -4.79 3.13
CA LYS A 14 -9.45 -4.07 2.23
C LYS A 14 -8.78 -2.92 1.48
N MET A 15 -7.61 -2.48 1.95
CA MET A 15 -6.81 -1.45 1.28
C MET A 15 -6.04 -1.97 0.08
N GLY A 16 -5.85 -3.30 -0.04
CA GLY A 16 -5.08 -3.95 -1.10
C GLY A 16 -5.42 -3.46 -2.52
N PRO A 17 -6.69 -3.48 -2.96
CA PRO A 17 -7.07 -3.00 -4.28
C PRO A 17 -6.73 -1.52 -4.51
N SER A 18 -6.89 -0.66 -3.50
CA SER A 18 -6.58 0.77 -3.61
C SER A 18 -5.07 1.00 -3.78
N ILE A 19 -4.25 0.27 -3.03
CA ILE A 19 -2.78 0.33 -3.14
C ILE A 19 -2.33 -0.14 -4.52
N LEU A 20 -2.91 -1.24 -5.02
CA LEU A 20 -2.61 -1.79 -6.32
C LEU A 20 -2.93 -0.80 -7.44
N ILE A 21 -4.14 -0.23 -7.44
CA ILE A 21 -4.60 0.72 -8.47
C ILE A 21 -3.73 1.98 -8.44
N ALA A 22 -3.49 2.58 -7.27
CA ALA A 22 -2.67 3.79 -7.15
C ALA A 22 -1.23 3.53 -7.63
N THR A 23 -0.65 2.40 -7.27
CA THR A 23 0.69 2.00 -7.71
C THR A 23 0.73 1.80 -9.22
N ALA A 24 -0.23 1.08 -9.81
CA ALA A 24 -0.33 0.87 -11.25
C ALA A 24 -0.50 2.19 -12.02
N LEU A 25 -1.29 3.13 -11.50
CA LEU A 25 -1.46 4.46 -12.10
C LEU A 25 -0.15 5.25 -12.10
N ILE A 26 0.61 5.25 -11.01
CA ILE A 26 1.91 5.93 -10.94
C ILE A 26 2.89 5.31 -11.93
N VAL A 27 2.95 3.96 -12.00
CA VAL A 27 3.79 3.24 -12.97
C VAL A 27 3.40 3.66 -14.39
N ALA A 28 2.12 3.54 -14.76
CA ALA A 28 1.62 3.87 -16.08
C ALA A 28 1.94 5.32 -16.48
N ILE A 29 1.78 6.30 -15.57
CA ILE A 29 2.10 7.70 -15.84
C ILE A 29 3.60 7.89 -16.09
N ARG A 30 4.46 7.23 -15.30
CA ARG A 30 5.91 7.40 -15.37
C ARG A 30 6.53 6.65 -16.55
N THR A 31 5.96 5.51 -16.93
CA THR A 31 6.41 4.69 -18.05
C THR A 31 5.66 4.98 -19.36
N ALA A 32 4.68 5.90 -19.37
CA ALA A 32 3.89 6.24 -20.56
C ALA A 32 4.75 6.60 -21.79
N LYS A 33 5.95 7.16 -21.59
CA LYS A 33 6.89 7.52 -22.67
C LYS A 33 7.87 6.40 -23.04
N TRP A 34 7.93 5.33 -22.27
CA TRP A 34 8.83 4.19 -22.52
C TRP A 34 8.37 3.34 -23.68
N ALA A 35 7.06 3.35 -23.99
CA ALA A 35 6.51 2.76 -25.22
C ALA A 35 7.19 3.31 -26.50
N ALA A 36 7.79 4.51 -26.46
CA ALA A 36 8.54 5.07 -27.59
C ALA A 36 10.01 4.58 -27.68
N LYS A 37 10.52 3.85 -26.67
CA LYS A 37 11.90 3.33 -26.61
C LYS A 37 12.01 1.85 -26.97
N ALA A 38 10.90 1.14 -27.17
CA ALA A 38 10.89 -0.25 -27.63
C ALA A 38 11.35 -0.31 -29.10
N GLY A 39 12.66 -0.26 -29.31
CA GLY A 39 13.31 -0.12 -30.63
C GLY A 39 13.18 -1.32 -31.57
N SER A 40 12.27 -2.27 -31.34
CA SER A 40 12.09 -3.40 -32.28
C SER A 40 10.77 -4.18 -32.15
N ASP A 41 9.97 -4.01 -31.10
CA ASP A 41 8.70 -4.73 -30.98
C ASP A 41 7.59 -3.85 -30.36
N PRO A 42 6.59 -3.43 -31.16
CA PRO A 42 5.52 -2.53 -30.71
C PRO A 42 4.57 -3.14 -29.68
N ASN A 43 4.68 -4.45 -29.40
CA ASN A 43 3.82 -5.16 -28.46
C ASN A 43 4.44 -5.40 -27.09
N PHE A 44 5.67 -4.95 -26.83
CA PHE A 44 6.39 -5.25 -25.58
C PHE A 44 6.89 -4.01 -24.85
N SER A 45 6.12 -3.57 -23.85
CA SER A 45 6.56 -2.57 -22.85
C SER A 45 7.36 -3.17 -21.69
N ASP A 46 7.34 -4.50 -21.54
CA ASP A 46 7.87 -5.21 -20.36
C ASP A 46 9.39 -5.47 -20.42
N VAL A 47 10.06 -4.94 -21.44
CA VAL A 47 11.48 -5.24 -21.73
C VAL A 47 12.42 -4.18 -21.12
N ASP A 48 11.89 -3.09 -20.59
CA ASP A 48 12.74 -2.07 -19.97
C ASP A 48 13.24 -2.57 -18.61
N THR A 49 14.56 -2.75 -18.51
CA THR A 49 15.26 -3.17 -17.27
C THR A 49 15.05 -2.23 -16.08
N GLU A 50 14.51 -1.03 -16.31
CA GLU A 50 14.17 -0.08 -15.24
C GLU A 50 12.74 -0.26 -14.70
N LEU A 51 11.90 -1.11 -15.32
CA LEU A 51 10.48 -1.25 -14.95
C LEU A 51 10.30 -1.70 -13.50
N ASP A 52 11.08 -2.67 -13.03
CA ASP A 52 11.04 -3.14 -11.64
C ASP A 52 11.40 -2.04 -10.63
N ARG A 53 12.30 -1.12 -11.01
CA ARG A 53 12.66 0.04 -10.18
C ARG A 53 11.50 1.02 -10.09
N GLU A 54 10.80 1.24 -11.19
CA GLU A 54 9.63 2.11 -11.24
C GLU A 54 8.43 1.53 -10.46
N ILE A 55 8.20 0.21 -10.54
CA ILE A 55 7.21 -0.49 -9.72
C ILE A 55 7.53 -0.31 -8.22
N SER A 56 8.80 -0.56 -7.84
CA SER A 56 9.26 -0.40 -6.46
C SER A 56 9.14 1.04 -5.94
N TYR A 57 9.46 2.01 -6.80
CA TYR A 57 9.31 3.43 -6.50
C TYR A 57 7.83 3.79 -6.30
N ALA A 58 6.96 3.40 -7.23
CA ALA A 58 5.54 3.69 -7.18
C ALA A 58 4.87 3.11 -5.92
N ALA A 59 5.17 1.85 -5.57
CA ALA A 59 4.65 1.22 -4.37
C ALA A 59 5.04 2.01 -3.10
N ARG A 60 6.29 2.47 -3.02
CA ARG A 60 6.79 3.27 -1.90
C ARG A 60 6.09 4.62 -1.79
N ILE A 61 5.85 5.30 -2.92
CA ILE A 61 5.13 6.58 -2.94
C ILE A 61 3.68 6.39 -2.53
N THR A 62 2.98 5.38 -3.07
CA THR A 62 1.60 5.04 -2.71
C THR A 62 1.46 4.85 -1.19
N LEU A 63 2.34 4.05 -0.58
CA LEU A 63 2.32 3.81 0.87
C LEU A 63 2.57 5.09 1.68
N ARG A 64 3.48 5.96 1.23
CA ARG A 64 3.74 7.25 1.90
C ARG A 64 2.53 8.16 1.87
N VAL A 65 1.91 8.32 0.69
CA VAL A 65 0.70 9.14 0.53
C VAL A 65 -0.43 8.58 1.39
N MET A 66 -0.60 7.26 1.38
CA MET A 66 -1.61 6.59 2.19
C MET A 66 -1.40 6.82 3.69
N HIS A 67 -0.18 6.69 4.21
CA HIS A 67 0.11 6.97 5.62
C HIS A 67 -0.20 8.43 6.00
N GLU A 68 0.16 9.39 5.15
CA GLU A 68 -0.13 10.81 5.41
C GLU A 68 -1.64 11.11 5.39
N LEU A 69 -2.40 10.45 4.52
CA LEU A 69 -3.85 10.59 4.47
C LEU A 69 -4.52 9.92 5.68
N ILE A 70 -4.07 8.73 6.10
CA ILE A 70 -4.63 8.04 7.27
C ILE A 70 -4.47 8.90 8.54
N LYS A 71 -3.29 9.53 8.72
CA LYS A 71 -3.03 10.41 9.87
C LYS A 71 -4.00 11.59 9.97
N LYS A 72 -4.42 12.15 8.84
CA LYS A 72 -5.25 13.37 8.78
C LYS A 72 -6.75 13.08 8.64
N HIS A 73 -7.08 11.98 7.97
CA HIS A 73 -8.41 11.69 7.48
C HIS A 73 -8.74 10.19 7.57
N GLU A 74 -8.48 9.56 8.71
CA GLU A 74 -8.69 8.12 8.92
C GLU A 74 -10.09 7.63 8.45
N GLY A 75 -11.12 8.46 8.61
CA GLY A 75 -12.51 8.12 8.26
C GLY A 75 -12.81 7.94 6.76
N ILE A 76 -11.90 8.31 5.85
CA ILE A 76 -12.09 8.04 4.42
C ILE A 76 -11.69 6.62 4.02
N PHE A 77 -11.02 5.90 4.93
CA PHE A 77 -10.51 4.56 4.68
C PHE A 77 -11.40 3.50 5.32
N PRO A 78 -11.55 2.33 4.69
CA PRO A 78 -12.18 1.18 5.31
C PRO A 78 -11.53 0.86 6.66
N GLY A 79 -12.33 0.85 7.71
CA GLY A 79 -11.92 0.39 9.02
C GLY A 79 -12.84 -0.69 9.55
N LYS A 80 -12.40 -1.32 10.63
CA LYS A 80 -13.14 -2.34 11.37
C LYS A 80 -12.96 -2.10 12.86
N LYS A 81 -13.94 -2.53 13.64
CA LYS A 81 -13.81 -2.58 15.11
C LYS A 81 -13.03 -3.83 15.47
N GLU A 82 -11.85 -3.66 16.03
CA GLU A 82 -11.06 -4.76 16.58
C GLU A 82 -11.28 -4.87 18.09
N PRO A 83 -11.43 -6.09 18.65
CA PRO A 83 -11.55 -6.27 20.09
C PRO A 83 -10.25 -5.89 20.80
N ILE A 84 -10.37 -5.25 21.95
CA ILE A 84 -9.26 -5.02 22.90
C ILE A 84 -9.39 -6.07 23.99
N PHE A 85 -8.30 -6.79 24.26
CA PHE A 85 -8.25 -7.83 25.29
C PHE A 85 -7.48 -7.33 26.52
N ASP A 86 -7.95 -7.70 27.71
CA ASP A 86 -7.23 -7.53 28.97
C ASP A 86 -6.11 -8.57 29.05
N GLY A 87 -4.88 -8.10 29.23
CA GLY A 87 -3.69 -8.93 29.32
C GLY A 87 -2.50 -8.25 28.66
N VAL A 88 -1.47 -7.98 29.46
CA VAL A 88 -0.12 -7.57 29.07
C VAL A 88 0.29 -8.30 27.78
N TYR A 89 0.71 -7.55 26.77
CA TYR A 89 1.32 -8.15 25.59
C TYR A 89 2.58 -8.90 26.06
N ASP A 90 2.69 -10.20 25.76
CA ASP A 90 3.89 -11.03 26.04
C ASP A 90 5.18 -10.49 25.37
N GLU A 91 5.14 -9.33 24.71
CA GLU A 91 6.32 -8.61 24.21
C GLU A 91 7.06 -7.81 25.29
N ASP A 92 6.50 -7.61 26.49
CA ASP A 92 7.20 -7.01 27.65
C ASP A 92 8.01 -8.04 28.48
N LEU A 93 8.17 -9.28 27.98
CA LEU A 93 8.96 -10.37 28.59
C LEU A 93 10.16 -10.83 27.73
N ALA A 94 10.64 -9.99 26.80
CA ALA A 94 11.95 -10.19 26.19
C ALA A 94 12.95 -9.18 26.77
N GLU A 95 13.88 -9.72 27.56
CA GLU A 95 15.05 -9.07 28.20
C GLU A 95 15.86 -8.15 27.27
#